data_AF-A0A4Y2BZ65-F1
#
_entry.id   AF-A0A4Y2BZ65-F1
#
_cell.length_a   1.000
_cell.length_b   1.000
_cell.length_c   1.000
_cell.angle_alpha   90.00
_cell.angle_beta   90.00
_cell.angle_gamma   90.00
#
_symmetry.space_group_name_H-M   'P 1'
#
loop_
_entity.id
_entity.type
_entity.pdbx_description
1 polymer ?
#
loop_
_entity_poly.entity_id
_entity_poly.type
_entity_poly.pdbx_seq_one_letter_code
_entity_poly.pdbx_strand_id
1 'polypeptide(L)'
;MDSRLFERKSSDPSSYTGDIGRKLKGCEKLALVLFNINQCELPGIDPTNLSCDQKYLLDICTAISSGDGSSDLEKRQPGTFNFDRWLTNANRILRIYISTSDPSNELITLVVLILKVYAPSWFRIKDHQSIKDGARHLWHFTRSFRYLPKKYPDITEPVITRNAYFGAPENMFLAMLTDERCHTRTLVARRIIKASEISPDGNCVRRFVIPAVNFRATDYVDLTDWQACNVTPPTALRHISCHELLKMIQKMCQWMAGTLLNFLHTRKQLSEL
;
A
#
# COMPACT_ATOMS: atom_id res chain seq x y z
N MET A 1 6.83 3.28 -19.19
CA MET A 1 5.62 2.50 -19.51
C MET A 1 4.86 3.37 -20.48
N ASP A 2 4.56 2.90 -21.68
CA ASP A 2 3.84 3.74 -22.66
C ASP A 2 2.43 4.04 -22.13
N SER A 3 2.01 5.31 -22.13
CA SER A 3 0.68 5.74 -21.66
C SER A 3 -0.45 5.07 -22.46
N ARG A 4 -0.14 4.64 -23.68
CA ARG A 4 -1.08 4.05 -24.64
C ARG A 4 -1.58 2.65 -24.30
N LEU A 5 -0.98 1.99 -23.30
CA LEU A 5 -1.35 0.62 -22.90
C LEU A 5 -2.74 0.50 -22.27
N PHE A 6 -3.25 1.59 -21.68
CA PHE A 6 -4.59 1.68 -21.08
C PHE A 6 -5.32 2.97 -21.47
N GLU A 7 -4.96 3.59 -22.59
CA GLU A 7 -5.71 4.73 -23.10
C GLU A 7 -7.13 4.29 -23.48
N ARG A 8 -8.15 5.10 -23.14
CA ARG A 8 -9.52 4.81 -23.56
C ARG A 8 -9.67 5.18 -25.02
N LYS A 9 -10.42 4.40 -25.80
CA LYS A 9 -10.82 4.85 -27.15
C LYS A 9 -11.76 6.04 -27.02
N SER A 10 -11.46 7.12 -27.75
CA SER A 10 -12.33 8.29 -27.84
C SER A 10 -13.68 7.96 -28.51
N SER A 11 -13.72 6.95 -29.38
CA SER A 11 -14.93 6.50 -30.08
C SER A 11 -15.74 5.42 -29.35
N ASP A 12 -15.16 4.77 -28.33
CA ASP A 12 -15.85 3.78 -27.51
C ASP A 12 -15.30 3.82 -26.06
N PRO A 13 -16.01 4.48 -25.13
CA PRO A 13 -15.58 4.60 -23.74
C PRO A 13 -15.51 3.25 -23.01
N SER A 14 -16.04 2.18 -23.61
CA SER A 14 -16.12 0.83 -23.04
C SER A 14 -14.98 -0.10 -23.48
N SER A 15 -13.95 0.43 -24.15
CA SER A 15 -12.76 -0.34 -24.53
C SER A 15 -11.44 0.41 -24.36
N TYR A 16 -10.41 -0.32 -23.97
CA TYR A 16 -9.02 0.17 -23.95
C TYR A 16 -8.39 0.08 -25.34
N THR A 17 -7.46 0.99 -25.62
CA THR A 17 -6.52 0.92 -26.74
C THR A 17 -5.37 -0.04 -26.41
N GLY A 18 -4.67 -0.51 -27.44
CA GLY A 18 -3.56 -1.45 -27.29
C GLY A 18 -3.99 -2.93 -27.17
N ASP A 19 -3.09 -3.83 -27.52
CA ASP A 19 -3.39 -5.26 -27.63
C ASP A 19 -3.73 -5.91 -26.29
N ILE A 20 -3.05 -5.51 -25.21
CA ILE A 20 -3.31 -5.99 -23.85
C ILE A 20 -4.69 -5.52 -23.38
N GLY A 21 -4.99 -4.22 -23.55
CA GLY A 21 -6.26 -3.63 -23.14
C GLY A 21 -7.47 -4.28 -23.80
N ARG A 22 -7.38 -4.61 -25.10
CA ARG A 22 -8.44 -5.33 -25.83
C ARG A 22 -8.67 -6.75 -25.31
N LYS A 23 -7.61 -7.44 -24.87
CA LYS A 23 -7.69 -8.83 -24.36
C LYS A 23 -8.28 -8.92 -22.95
N LEU A 24 -8.40 -7.81 -22.20
CA LEU A 24 -8.98 -7.83 -20.86
C LEU A 24 -10.43 -8.33 -20.86
N LYS A 25 -11.20 -7.97 -21.89
CA LYS A 25 -12.55 -8.49 -22.09
C LYS A 25 -12.46 -9.88 -22.71
N GLY A 26 -13.06 -10.90 -22.07
CA GLY A 26 -13.05 -12.27 -22.58
C GLY A 26 -11.88 -13.14 -22.12
N CYS A 27 -10.92 -12.61 -21.35
CA CYS A 27 -9.77 -13.39 -20.88
C CYS A 27 -10.14 -14.62 -20.04
N GLU A 28 -11.33 -14.63 -19.43
CA GLU A 28 -11.86 -15.79 -18.68
C GLU A 28 -12.06 -17.04 -19.54
N LYS A 29 -12.15 -16.89 -20.87
CA LYS A 29 -12.33 -17.98 -21.82
C LYS A 29 -11.01 -18.55 -22.34
N LEU A 30 -9.88 -17.94 -21.98
CA LEU A 30 -8.57 -18.38 -22.44
C LEU A 30 -8.13 -19.59 -21.61
N ALA A 31 -7.65 -20.62 -22.32
CA ALA A 31 -7.04 -21.80 -21.72
C ALA A 31 -5.71 -21.44 -21.07
N LEU A 32 -5.30 -22.22 -20.06
CA LEU A 32 -3.98 -22.08 -19.48
C LEU A 32 -2.92 -22.69 -20.41
N VAL A 33 -1.76 -22.04 -20.49
CA VAL A 33 -0.60 -22.53 -21.24
C VAL A 33 0.62 -22.56 -20.33
N LEU A 34 1.71 -23.18 -20.79
CA LEU A 34 2.98 -23.10 -20.07
C LEU A 34 3.44 -21.65 -19.98
N PHE A 35 3.74 -21.19 -18.76
CA PHE A 35 4.15 -19.81 -18.49
C PHE A 35 5.44 -19.76 -17.68
N ASN A 36 6.18 -18.65 -17.80
CA ASN A 36 7.39 -18.45 -17.02
C ASN A 36 7.07 -18.11 -15.57
N ILE A 37 7.78 -18.76 -14.65
CA ILE A 37 7.67 -18.49 -13.22
C ILE A 37 8.18 -17.08 -12.93
N ASN A 38 7.47 -16.36 -12.07
CA ASN A 38 7.92 -15.07 -11.56
C ASN A 38 7.68 -15.01 -10.06
N GLN A 39 8.75 -14.88 -9.29
CA GLN A 39 8.68 -14.91 -7.83
C GLN A 39 7.76 -13.79 -7.31
N CYS A 40 6.81 -14.14 -6.45
CA CYS A 40 5.98 -13.20 -5.71
C CYS A 40 6.16 -13.47 -4.22
N GLU A 41 6.58 -12.47 -3.46
CA GLU A 41 6.62 -12.56 -2.00
C GLU A 41 5.35 -11.93 -1.42
N LEU A 42 4.34 -12.78 -1.20
CA LEU A 42 3.09 -12.37 -0.56
C LEU A 42 3.22 -12.43 0.96
N PRO A 43 2.65 -11.47 1.70
CA PRO A 43 2.54 -11.60 3.16
C PRO A 43 1.63 -12.80 3.50
N GLY A 44 1.89 -13.44 4.65
CA GLY A 44 0.99 -14.47 5.16
C GLY A 44 -0.33 -13.84 5.58
N ILE A 45 -1.37 -14.02 4.77
CA ILE A 45 -2.71 -13.50 5.03
C ILE A 45 -3.70 -14.65 5.22
N ASP A 46 -4.59 -14.51 6.19
CA ASP A 46 -5.70 -15.45 6.37
C ASP A 46 -6.70 -15.29 5.21
N PRO A 47 -6.90 -16.32 4.37
CA PRO A 47 -7.80 -16.24 3.23
C PRO A 47 -9.28 -16.16 3.63
N THR A 48 -9.67 -16.46 4.88
CA THR A 48 -11.08 -16.50 5.30
C THR A 48 -11.80 -15.17 5.07
N ASN A 49 -11.14 -14.05 5.37
CA ASN A 49 -11.69 -12.69 5.29
C ASN A 49 -11.55 -12.04 3.91
N LEU A 50 -11.07 -12.77 2.90
CA LEU A 50 -10.87 -12.25 1.55
C LEU A 50 -12.14 -12.38 0.70
N SER A 51 -12.42 -11.34 -0.09
CA SER A 51 -13.46 -11.38 -1.13
C SER A 51 -13.07 -12.35 -2.26
N CYS A 52 -14.03 -12.73 -3.10
CA CYS A 52 -13.76 -13.62 -4.24
C CYS A 52 -12.65 -13.09 -5.15
N ASP A 53 -12.66 -11.79 -5.47
CA ASP A 53 -11.63 -11.16 -6.32
C ASP A 53 -10.24 -11.14 -5.65
N GLN A 54 -10.20 -11.01 -4.32
CA GLN A 54 -8.95 -11.01 -3.55
C GLN A 54 -8.36 -12.43 -3.41
N LYS A 55 -9.22 -13.43 -3.19
CA LYS A 55 -8.84 -14.84 -3.21
C LYS A 55 -8.30 -15.21 -4.59
N TYR A 56 -8.95 -14.76 -5.65
CA TYR A 56 -8.44 -14.95 -7.01
C TYR A 56 -7.04 -14.35 -7.17
N LEU A 57 -6.81 -13.11 -6.73
CA LEU A 57 -5.49 -12.48 -6.78
C LEU A 57 -4.43 -13.30 -6.02
N LEU A 58 -4.76 -13.77 -4.82
CA LEU A 58 -3.87 -14.58 -3.98
C LEU A 58 -3.50 -15.88 -4.70
N ASP A 59 -4.51 -16.60 -5.18
CA ASP A 59 -4.32 -17.90 -5.82
C ASP A 59 -3.53 -17.79 -7.12
N ILE A 60 -3.84 -16.79 -7.96
CA ILE A 60 -3.13 -16.62 -9.25
C ILE A 60 -1.70 -16.14 -9.06
N CYS A 61 -1.42 -15.27 -8.08
CA CYS A 61 -0.05 -14.89 -7.75
C CYS A 61 0.76 -16.09 -7.22
N THR A 62 0.12 -16.95 -6.44
CA THR A 62 0.73 -18.19 -5.91
C THR A 62 1.04 -19.16 -7.05
N ALA A 63 0.08 -19.40 -7.95
CA ALA A 63 0.27 -20.25 -9.13
C ALA A 63 1.39 -19.76 -10.04
N ILE A 64 1.49 -18.45 -10.29
CA ILE A 64 2.58 -17.87 -11.11
C ILE A 64 3.94 -18.04 -10.43
N SER A 65 3.98 -18.00 -9.09
CA SER A 65 5.23 -18.13 -8.33
C SER A 65 5.68 -19.57 -8.17
N SER A 66 4.76 -20.53 -8.07
CA SER A 66 5.06 -21.96 -7.95
C SER A 66 5.24 -22.64 -9.31
N GLY A 67 4.68 -22.07 -10.38
CA GLY A 67 4.56 -22.73 -11.68
C GLY A 67 3.42 -23.75 -11.75
N ASP A 68 2.65 -23.91 -10.68
CA ASP A 68 1.52 -24.85 -10.62
C ASP A 68 0.20 -24.14 -10.95
N GLY A 69 -0.20 -24.24 -12.21
CA GLY A 69 -1.49 -23.75 -12.69
C GLY A 69 -2.59 -24.78 -12.47
N SER A 70 -3.19 -24.83 -11.27
CA SER A 70 -4.29 -25.75 -10.98
C SER A 70 -5.47 -25.57 -11.95
N SER A 71 -6.08 -26.68 -12.38
CA SER A 71 -7.30 -26.71 -13.20
C SER A 71 -8.50 -25.98 -12.55
N ASP A 72 -8.49 -25.79 -11.24
CA ASP A 72 -9.51 -25.01 -10.53
C ASP A 72 -9.39 -23.52 -10.86
N LEU A 73 -8.17 -23.02 -11.04
CA LEU A 73 -7.92 -21.62 -11.37
C LEU A 73 -8.38 -21.29 -12.79
N GLU A 74 -8.29 -22.26 -13.69
CA GLU A 74 -8.80 -22.16 -15.07
C GLU A 74 -10.31 -21.90 -15.09
N LYS A 75 -11.08 -22.60 -14.25
CA LYS A 75 -12.55 -22.52 -14.20
C LYS A 75 -13.07 -21.28 -13.47
N ARG A 76 -12.24 -20.60 -12.67
CA ARG A 76 -12.65 -19.44 -11.88
C ARG A 76 -12.68 -18.15 -12.70
N GLN A 77 -13.68 -17.32 -12.42
CA GLN A 77 -13.80 -15.98 -13.00
C GLN A 77 -12.82 -15.00 -12.33
N PRO A 78 -12.01 -14.25 -13.09
CA PRO A 78 -11.05 -13.26 -12.56
C PRO A 78 -11.72 -11.99 -11.98
N GLY A 79 -13.03 -11.99 -11.80
CA GLY A 79 -13.85 -10.84 -11.42
C GLY A 79 -14.40 -10.08 -12.62
N THR A 80 -15.52 -9.37 -12.43
CA THR A 80 -16.18 -8.62 -13.50
C THR A 80 -15.28 -7.50 -14.01
N PHE A 81 -15.16 -7.40 -15.34
CA PHE A 81 -14.39 -6.34 -15.98
C PHE A 81 -14.96 -4.97 -15.61
N ASN A 82 -14.13 -4.13 -15.00
CA ASN A 82 -14.51 -2.78 -14.59
C ASN A 82 -13.29 -1.86 -14.71
N PHE A 83 -13.45 -0.76 -15.44
CA PHE A 83 -12.39 0.20 -15.71
C PHE A 83 -11.82 0.87 -14.45
N ASP A 84 -12.67 1.10 -13.45
CA ASP A 84 -12.32 1.85 -12.24
C ASP A 84 -11.76 0.95 -11.13
N ARG A 85 -11.89 -0.38 -11.29
CA ARG A 85 -11.43 -1.36 -10.30
C ARG A 85 -10.11 -1.99 -10.73
N TRP A 86 -9.02 -1.43 -10.23
CA TRP A 86 -7.68 -1.94 -10.52
C TRP A 86 -7.48 -3.41 -10.10
N LEU A 87 -8.12 -3.88 -9.01
CA LEU A 87 -8.04 -5.29 -8.58
C LEU A 87 -8.49 -6.27 -9.67
N THR A 88 -9.64 -6.04 -10.29
CA THR A 88 -10.15 -6.94 -11.33
C THR A 88 -9.34 -6.81 -12.62
N ASN A 89 -8.86 -5.61 -12.95
CA ASN A 89 -7.92 -5.44 -14.06
C ASN A 89 -6.60 -6.19 -13.82
N ALA A 90 -6.04 -6.14 -12.61
CA ALA A 90 -4.84 -6.89 -12.26
C ALA A 90 -5.05 -8.40 -12.38
N ASN A 91 -6.15 -8.93 -11.83
CA ASN A 91 -6.52 -10.35 -11.98
C ASN A 91 -6.59 -10.77 -13.45
N ARG A 92 -7.20 -9.93 -14.30
CA ARG A 92 -7.37 -10.19 -15.73
C ARG A 92 -6.05 -10.09 -16.49
N ILE A 93 -5.16 -9.17 -16.13
CA ILE A 93 -3.79 -9.10 -16.69
C ILE A 93 -3.00 -10.37 -16.36
N LEU A 94 -3.03 -10.81 -15.10
CA LEU A 94 -2.39 -12.06 -14.69
C LEU A 94 -3.01 -13.27 -15.41
N ARG A 95 -4.34 -13.28 -15.62
CA ARG A 95 -5.01 -14.33 -16.41
C ARG A 95 -4.53 -14.35 -17.85
N ILE A 96 -4.37 -13.19 -18.49
CA ILE A 96 -3.81 -13.11 -19.86
C ILE A 96 -2.39 -13.68 -19.89
N TYR A 97 -1.57 -13.38 -18.88
CA TYR A 97 -0.19 -13.87 -18.80
C TYR A 97 -0.10 -15.39 -18.77
N ILE A 98 -0.83 -16.05 -17.86
CA ILE A 98 -0.84 -17.52 -17.76
C ILE A 98 -1.54 -18.23 -18.94
N SER A 99 -2.15 -17.45 -19.83
CA SER A 99 -2.79 -17.90 -21.07
C SER A 99 -2.02 -17.47 -22.33
N THR A 100 -0.80 -16.94 -22.20
CA THR A 100 0.03 -16.50 -23.33
C THR A 100 1.39 -17.19 -23.27
N SER A 101 1.69 -18.04 -24.26
CA SER A 101 2.94 -18.81 -24.30
C SER A 101 4.17 -17.94 -24.54
N ASP A 102 4.03 -16.87 -25.35
CA ASP A 102 5.07 -15.89 -25.63
C ASP A 102 4.59 -14.47 -25.27
N PRO A 103 4.66 -14.07 -23.99
CA PRO A 103 4.14 -12.79 -23.54
C PRO A 103 5.04 -11.63 -23.98
N SER A 104 4.42 -10.53 -24.45
CA SER A 104 5.17 -9.33 -24.83
C SER A 104 5.89 -8.69 -23.64
N ASN A 105 6.95 -7.92 -23.90
CA ASN A 105 7.72 -7.22 -22.86
C ASN A 105 6.84 -6.28 -22.01
N GLU A 106 5.80 -5.68 -22.61
CA GLU A 106 4.83 -4.83 -21.93
C GLU A 106 3.96 -5.64 -20.96
N LEU A 107 3.51 -6.83 -21.38
CA LEU A 107 2.74 -7.74 -20.52
C LEU A 107 3.62 -8.25 -19.38
N ILE A 108 4.85 -8.66 -19.66
CA ILE A 108 5.82 -9.07 -18.62
C ILE A 108 6.04 -7.93 -17.62
N THR A 109 6.23 -6.70 -18.09
CA THR A 109 6.39 -5.52 -17.22
C THR A 109 5.18 -5.34 -16.30
N LEU A 110 3.96 -5.45 -16.83
CA LEU A 110 2.73 -5.34 -16.04
C LEU A 110 2.61 -6.44 -14.99
N VAL A 111 2.94 -7.67 -15.37
CA VAL A 111 2.92 -8.82 -14.46
C VAL A 111 3.93 -8.63 -13.34
N VAL A 112 5.17 -8.20 -13.66
CA VAL A 112 6.18 -7.87 -12.64
C VAL A 112 5.68 -6.77 -11.71
N LEU A 113 5.08 -5.71 -12.23
CA LEU A 113 4.49 -4.64 -11.42
C LEU A 113 3.41 -5.19 -10.47
N ILE A 114 2.54 -6.07 -10.97
CA ILE A 114 1.47 -6.65 -10.16
C ILE A 114 2.05 -7.55 -9.05
N LEU A 115 2.95 -8.46 -9.40
CA LEU A 115 3.50 -9.45 -8.48
C LEU A 115 4.47 -8.83 -7.46
N LYS A 116 5.30 -7.86 -7.88
CA LYS A 116 6.33 -7.28 -7.00
C LYS A 116 5.86 -6.07 -6.22
N VAL A 117 4.85 -5.36 -6.71
CA VAL A 117 4.38 -4.10 -6.10
C VAL A 117 2.93 -4.22 -5.66
N TYR A 118 1.99 -4.42 -6.59
CA TYR A 118 0.57 -4.28 -6.28
C TYR A 118 0.06 -5.34 -5.29
N ALA A 119 0.22 -6.63 -5.60
CA ALA A 119 -0.34 -7.70 -4.77
C ALA A 119 0.26 -7.73 -3.35
N PRO A 120 1.61 -7.66 -3.16
CA PRO A 120 2.17 -7.58 -1.82
C PRO A 120 1.67 -6.37 -1.03
N SER A 121 1.58 -5.19 -1.65
CA SER A 121 1.07 -3.98 -0.98
C SER A 121 -0.42 -4.09 -0.65
N TRP A 122 -1.23 -4.64 -1.55
CA TRP A 122 -2.66 -4.86 -1.32
C TRP A 122 -2.91 -5.74 -0.10
N PHE A 123 -2.22 -6.88 -0.01
CA PHE A 123 -2.42 -7.81 1.10
C PHE A 123 -1.85 -7.27 2.41
N ARG A 124 -0.74 -6.53 2.41
CA ARG A 124 -0.24 -5.82 3.61
C ARG A 124 -1.29 -4.84 4.14
N ILE A 125 -1.90 -4.05 3.26
CA ILE A 125 -2.98 -3.13 3.64
C ILE A 125 -4.19 -3.90 4.18
N LYS A 126 -4.53 -5.03 3.57
CA LYS A 126 -5.65 -5.85 4.03
C LYS A 126 -5.43 -6.52 5.37
N ASP A 127 -4.21 -6.92 5.69
CA ASP A 127 -3.88 -7.50 6.98
C ASP A 127 -3.75 -6.43 8.08
N HIS A 128 -3.28 -5.22 7.74
CA HIS A 128 -3.01 -4.15 8.71
C HIS A 128 -3.79 -2.87 8.39
N GLN A 129 -5.13 -2.93 8.40
CA GLN A 129 -5.98 -1.84 7.88
C GLN A 129 -5.96 -0.53 8.71
N SER A 130 -5.36 -0.54 9.89
CA SER A 130 -5.39 0.61 10.80
C SER A 130 -4.57 1.79 10.26
N ILE A 131 -5.04 3.01 10.50
CA ILE A 131 -4.35 4.25 10.12
C ILE A 131 -2.91 4.32 10.64
N LYS A 132 -2.61 3.68 11.78
CA LYS A 132 -1.27 3.62 12.38
C LYS A 132 -0.26 2.89 11.49
N ASP A 133 -0.70 2.08 10.54
CA ASP A 133 0.16 1.30 9.66
C ASP A 133 0.37 1.97 8.31
N GLY A 134 -0.36 3.07 8.03
CA GLY A 134 -0.32 3.75 6.74
C GLY A 134 1.08 4.23 6.32
N ALA A 135 1.89 4.75 7.24
CA ALA A 135 3.28 5.15 6.95
C ALA A 135 4.16 3.93 6.61
N ARG A 136 3.96 2.80 7.29
CA ARG A 136 4.66 1.54 7.00
C ARG A 136 4.27 1.02 5.63
N HIS A 137 2.99 1.10 5.28
CA HIS A 137 2.50 0.73 3.95
C HIS A 137 3.12 1.59 2.86
N LEU A 138 3.17 2.91 3.04
CA LEU A 138 3.79 3.82 2.10
C LEU A 138 5.27 3.49 1.90
N TRP A 139 6.00 3.17 2.98
CA TRP A 139 7.39 2.77 2.92
C TRP A 139 7.58 1.44 2.17
N HIS A 140 6.78 0.42 2.48
CA HIS A 140 6.84 -0.85 1.75
C HIS A 140 6.52 -0.67 0.27
N PHE A 141 5.48 0.11 -0.05
CA PHE A 141 5.08 0.41 -1.43
C PHE A 141 6.21 1.12 -2.18
N THR A 142 6.74 2.22 -1.64
CA THR A 142 7.87 2.96 -2.24
C THR A 142 9.12 2.08 -2.41
N ARG A 143 9.44 1.24 -1.42
CA ARG A 143 10.54 0.28 -1.49
C ARG A 143 10.33 -0.75 -2.60
N SER A 144 9.11 -1.24 -2.81
CA SER A 144 8.82 -2.24 -3.86
C SER A 144 9.09 -1.73 -5.27
N PHE A 145 8.94 -0.42 -5.53
CA PHE A 145 9.29 0.15 -6.84
C PHE A 145 10.79 0.06 -7.16
N ARG A 146 11.67 -0.15 -6.16
CA ARG A 146 13.11 -0.34 -6.39
C ARG A 146 13.44 -1.63 -7.16
N TYR A 147 12.51 -2.58 -7.23
CA TYR A 147 12.64 -3.79 -8.05
C TYR A 147 12.31 -3.56 -9.52
N LEU A 148 11.71 -2.42 -9.89
CA LEU A 148 11.41 -2.10 -11.28
C LEU A 148 12.65 -1.55 -12.00
N PRO A 149 12.75 -1.74 -13.33
CA PRO A 149 13.83 -1.16 -14.12
C PRO A 149 13.96 0.36 -13.95
N LYS A 150 15.20 0.87 -13.99
CA LYS A 150 15.56 2.30 -13.78
C LYS A 150 14.88 3.32 -14.72
N LYS A 151 14.13 2.88 -15.72
CA LYS A 151 13.40 3.74 -16.68
C LYS A 151 12.01 4.18 -16.20
N TYR A 152 11.50 3.61 -15.10
CA TYR A 152 10.17 3.92 -14.56
C TYR A 152 10.12 4.97 -13.43
N PRO A 153 11.18 5.24 -12.63
CA PRO A 153 11.15 6.23 -11.55
C PRO A 153 10.61 7.61 -11.97
N ASP A 154 11.02 8.13 -13.12
CA ASP A 154 10.57 9.45 -13.63
C ASP A 154 9.04 9.54 -13.81
N ILE A 155 8.37 8.39 -14.01
CA ILE A 155 6.92 8.30 -14.13
C ILE A 155 6.30 8.02 -12.76
N THR A 156 6.87 7.09 -11.99
CA THR A 156 6.25 6.58 -10.76
C THR A 156 6.46 7.50 -9.57
N GLU A 157 7.66 8.08 -9.39
CA GLU A 157 7.97 8.92 -8.23
C GLU A 157 7.04 10.14 -8.13
N PRO A 158 6.79 10.92 -9.21
CA PRO A 158 5.84 12.04 -9.13
C PRO A 158 4.42 11.60 -8.77
N VAL A 159 3.98 10.43 -9.26
CA VAL A 159 2.65 9.87 -8.93
C VAL A 159 2.58 9.45 -7.47
N ILE A 160 3.63 8.80 -6.95
CA ILE A 160 3.70 8.38 -5.56
C ILE A 160 3.74 9.60 -4.64
N THR A 161 4.58 10.60 -4.93
CA THR A 161 4.69 11.83 -4.14
C THR A 161 3.35 12.55 -4.02
N ARG A 162 2.60 12.71 -5.12
CA ARG A 162 1.26 13.36 -5.08
C ARG A 162 0.24 12.60 -4.23
N ASN A 163 0.44 11.30 -4.01
CA ASN A 163 -0.45 10.43 -3.25
C ASN A 163 0.13 10.03 -1.87
N ALA A 164 1.25 10.62 -1.47
CA ALA A 164 1.98 10.24 -0.26
C ALA A 164 1.37 10.81 1.04
N TYR A 165 0.04 10.83 1.17
CA TYR A 165 -0.66 11.39 2.33
C TYR A 165 -0.16 10.83 3.66
N PHE A 166 0.16 9.53 3.70
CA PHE A 166 0.70 8.85 4.87
C PHE A 166 2.15 9.22 5.23
N GLY A 167 2.86 9.95 4.38
CA GLY A 167 4.17 10.56 4.67
C GLY A 167 4.06 11.90 5.41
N ALA A 168 2.86 12.44 5.62
CA ALA A 168 2.68 13.65 6.41
C ALA A 168 3.08 13.40 7.88
N PRO A 169 3.66 14.39 8.60
CA PRO A 169 4.10 14.22 9.99
C PRO A 169 3.04 13.64 10.91
N GLU A 170 1.79 14.05 10.75
CA GLU A 170 0.67 13.58 11.56
C GLU A 170 0.46 12.06 11.43
N ASN A 171 0.48 11.54 10.20
CA ASN A 171 0.34 10.11 9.94
C ASN A 171 1.59 9.32 10.34
N MET A 172 2.76 9.89 10.07
CA MET A 172 4.03 9.34 10.52
C MET A 172 4.09 9.17 12.04
N PHE A 173 3.57 10.14 12.79
CA PHE A 173 3.54 10.09 14.25
C PHE A 173 2.64 8.99 14.79
N LEU A 174 1.47 8.76 14.19
CA LEU A 174 0.60 7.64 14.56
C LEU A 174 1.33 6.30 14.40
N ALA A 175 2.08 6.13 13.31
CA ALA A 175 2.88 4.93 13.11
C ALA A 175 4.00 4.81 14.14
N MET A 176 4.75 5.88 14.40
CA MET A 176 5.86 5.87 15.35
C MET A 176 5.40 5.60 16.79
N LEU A 177 4.20 6.04 17.19
CA LEU A 177 3.67 5.81 18.54
C LEU A 177 3.37 4.34 18.81
N THR A 178 3.02 3.59 17.77
CA THR A 178 2.73 2.15 17.86
C THR A 178 3.89 1.30 17.37
N ASP A 179 5.07 1.89 17.15
CA ASP A 179 6.26 1.15 16.77
C ASP A 179 6.71 0.25 17.91
N GLU A 180 7.25 -0.93 17.61
CA GLU A 180 7.77 -1.87 18.61
C GLU A 180 9.06 -1.37 19.27
N ARG A 181 9.82 -0.52 18.58
CA ARG A 181 11.08 0.06 19.06
C ARG A 181 10.82 1.20 20.03
N CYS A 182 11.26 1.04 21.28
CA CYS A 182 11.11 2.06 22.32
C CYS A 182 11.77 3.41 21.96
N HIS A 183 12.92 3.39 21.27
CA HIS A 183 13.59 4.62 20.86
C HIS A 183 12.76 5.42 19.84
N THR A 184 12.06 4.75 18.91
CA THR A 184 11.15 5.38 17.94
C THR A 184 9.95 6.02 18.64
N ARG A 185 9.33 5.30 19.59
CA ARG A 185 8.23 5.83 20.42
C ARG A 185 8.67 7.04 21.25
N THR A 186 9.88 6.99 21.81
CA THR A 186 10.44 8.09 22.60
C THR A 186 10.72 9.32 21.73
N LEU A 187 11.27 9.11 20.53
CA LEU A 187 11.53 10.18 19.57
C LEU A 187 10.25 10.92 19.17
N VAL A 188 9.18 10.17 18.84
CA VAL A 188 7.91 10.81 18.43
C VAL A 188 7.25 11.57 19.57
N ALA A 189 7.30 11.09 20.82
CA ALA A 189 6.77 11.86 21.93
C ALA A 189 7.48 13.20 22.11
N ARG A 190 8.81 13.20 22.08
CA ARG A 190 9.59 14.43 22.20
C ARG A 190 9.21 15.43 21.11
N ARG A 191 8.99 14.95 19.89
CA ARG A 191 8.52 15.78 18.76
C ARG A 191 7.11 16.32 18.98
N ILE A 192 6.17 15.49 19.46
CA ILE A 192 4.79 15.91 19.75
C ILE A 192 4.77 16.96 20.87
N ILE A 193 5.46 16.71 21.98
CA ILE A 193 5.51 17.62 23.13
C ILE A 193 6.06 18.98 22.70
N LYS A 194 7.20 18.99 21.99
CA LYS A 194 7.79 20.22 21.46
C LYS A 194 6.84 20.96 20.52
N ALA A 195 6.10 20.25 19.66
CA ALA A 195 5.14 20.85 18.76
C ALA A 195 3.92 21.44 19.50
N SER A 196 3.47 20.80 20.59
CA SER A 196 2.37 21.26 21.43
C SER A 196 2.74 22.52 22.22
N GLU A 197 4.00 22.65 22.64
CA GLU A 197 4.52 23.85 23.31
C GLU A 197 4.55 25.07 22.36
N ILE A 198 4.88 24.85 21.08
CA ILE A 198 4.96 25.91 20.07
C ILE A 198 3.57 26.40 19.65
N SER A 199 2.55 25.53 19.68
CA SER A 199 1.19 25.86 19.25
C SER A 199 0.15 25.23 20.19
N PRO A 200 -0.06 25.80 21.40
CA PRO A 200 -0.91 25.21 22.43
C PRO A 200 -2.39 25.13 22.02
N ASP A 201 -2.91 26.12 21.28
CA ASP A 201 -4.35 26.27 21.07
C ASP A 201 -4.91 25.37 19.96
N GLY A 202 -4.05 24.84 19.08
CA GLY A 202 -4.39 23.86 18.03
C GLY A 202 -5.55 24.21 17.09
N ASN A 203 -6.08 25.43 17.16
CA ASN A 203 -7.32 25.88 16.51
C ASN A 203 -7.11 26.46 15.10
N CYS A 204 -5.86 26.49 14.62
CA CYS A 204 -5.57 26.96 13.27
C CYS A 204 -5.91 25.89 12.24
N VAL A 205 -6.61 26.28 11.18
CA VAL A 205 -6.80 25.45 9.98
C VAL A 205 -5.42 25.07 9.43
N ARG A 206 -5.11 23.77 9.42
CA ARG A 206 -3.83 23.27 8.91
C ARG A 206 -3.89 23.17 7.41
N ARG A 207 -2.97 23.86 6.72
CA ARG A 207 -2.78 23.65 5.29
C ARG A 207 -2.15 22.28 5.08
N PHE A 208 -2.82 21.40 4.35
CA PHE A 208 -2.21 20.15 3.90
C PHE A 208 -1.09 20.47 2.90
N VAL A 209 0.11 19.95 3.19
CA VAL A 209 1.28 20.06 2.31
C VAL A 209 1.64 18.65 1.87
N ILE A 210 1.79 18.45 0.57
CA ILE A 210 2.24 17.17 0.02
C ILE A 210 3.65 16.92 0.55
N PRO A 211 3.89 15.82 1.28
CA PRO A 211 5.21 15.56 1.85
C PRO A 211 6.21 15.21 0.75
N ALA A 212 7.44 15.71 0.90
CA ALA A 212 8.55 15.23 0.10
C ALA A 212 8.90 13.81 0.57
N VAL A 213 8.83 12.85 -0.36
CA VAL A 213 9.10 11.43 -0.07
C VAL A 213 10.55 11.10 -0.39
N ASN A 214 11.27 10.57 0.59
CA ASN A 214 12.60 10.02 0.40
C ASN A 214 12.53 8.59 -0.17
N PHE A 215 12.61 8.46 -1.50
CA PHE A 215 12.60 7.15 -2.18
C PHE A 215 13.80 6.25 -1.85
N ARG A 216 14.83 6.78 -1.18
CA ARG A 216 16.02 6.03 -0.73
C ARG A 216 15.94 5.58 0.73
N ALA A 217 14.87 5.91 1.45
CA ALA A 217 14.70 5.58 2.86
C ALA A 217 14.85 4.08 3.16
N THR A 218 15.69 3.71 4.13
CA THR A 218 15.86 2.32 4.59
C THR A 218 14.86 1.94 5.68
N ASP A 219 14.22 2.92 6.30
CA ASP A 219 13.16 2.76 7.29
C ASP A 219 12.00 3.70 6.96
N TYR A 220 10.78 3.40 7.42
CA TYR A 220 9.65 4.30 7.20
C TYR A 220 9.85 5.64 7.91
N VAL A 221 10.55 5.67 9.06
CA VAL A 221 10.85 6.90 9.82
C VAL A 221 11.63 7.91 8.99
N ASP A 222 12.38 7.45 7.98
CA ASP A 222 13.21 8.28 7.11
C ASP A 222 12.51 8.68 5.79
N LEU A 223 11.22 8.34 5.63
CA LEU A 223 10.43 8.74 4.45
C LEU A 223 10.29 10.25 4.31
N THR A 224 10.28 10.97 5.43
CA THR A 224 10.01 12.40 5.50
C THR A 224 11.23 13.13 6.01
N ASP A 225 11.58 14.24 5.35
CA ASP A 225 12.58 15.16 5.88
C ASP A 225 12.00 15.94 7.05
N TRP A 226 12.40 15.54 8.25
CA TRP A 226 11.96 16.14 9.50
C TRP A 226 12.49 17.57 9.73
N GLN A 227 13.52 18.00 9.01
CA GLN A 227 14.06 19.37 9.10
C GLN A 227 13.27 20.33 8.22
N ALA A 228 12.84 19.86 7.05
CA ALA A 228 12.05 20.64 6.10
C ALA A 228 10.55 20.66 6.43
N CYS A 229 10.09 19.86 7.39
CA CYS A 229 8.67 19.69 7.66
C CYS A 229 8.16 20.48 8.87
N ASN A 230 7.04 21.17 8.71
CA ASN A 230 6.31 21.80 9.81
C ASN A 230 5.59 20.73 10.62
N VAL A 231 6.09 20.50 11.84
CA VAL A 231 5.51 19.53 12.76
C VAL A 231 4.37 20.19 13.54
N THR A 232 3.21 19.53 13.53
CA THR A 232 2.07 19.89 14.39
C THR A 232 1.65 18.68 15.24
N PRO A 233 1.08 18.90 16.44
CA PRO A 233 0.56 17.80 17.26
C PRO A 233 -0.56 17.06 16.51
N PRO A 234 -0.58 15.72 16.46
CA PRO A 234 -1.66 14.99 15.80
C PRO A 234 -3.03 15.34 16.39
N THR A 235 -4.00 15.59 15.53
CA THR A 235 -5.37 15.93 15.93
C THR A 235 -6.00 14.79 16.73
N ALA A 236 -5.68 13.55 16.38
CA ALA A 236 -6.07 12.35 17.12
C ALA A 236 -5.55 12.32 18.58
N LEU A 237 -4.54 13.12 18.91
CA LEU A 237 -3.97 13.23 20.26
C LEU A 237 -4.35 14.53 20.97
N ARG A 238 -5.23 15.35 20.39
CA ARG A 238 -5.60 16.67 20.92
C ARG A 238 -6.10 16.63 22.38
N HIS A 239 -6.74 15.54 22.77
CA HIS A 239 -7.30 15.36 24.12
C HIS A 239 -6.35 14.66 25.10
N ILE A 240 -5.11 14.40 24.70
CA ILE A 240 -4.09 13.74 25.52
C ILE A 240 -3.08 14.78 25.96
N SER A 241 -2.92 14.97 27.26
CA SER A 241 -1.90 15.88 27.80
C SER A 241 -0.49 15.34 27.56
N CYS A 242 0.51 16.23 27.53
CA CYS A 242 1.92 15.83 27.41
C CYS A 242 2.35 14.88 28.55
N HIS A 243 1.81 15.08 29.77
CA HIS A 243 2.06 14.21 30.92
C HIS A 243 1.48 12.81 30.72
N GLU A 244 0.25 12.71 30.22
CA GLU A 244 -0.36 11.42 29.88
C GLU A 244 0.41 10.70 28.77
N LEU A 245 0.82 11.42 27.72
CA LEU A 245 1.63 10.86 26.63
C LEU A 245 2.97 10.29 27.13
N LEU A 246 3.67 11.02 28.02
CA LEU A 246 4.91 10.55 28.62
C LEU A 246 4.70 9.29 29.48
N LYS A 247 3.64 9.28 30.31
CA LYS A 247 3.27 8.10 31.10
C LYS A 247 2.96 6.90 30.21
N MET A 248 2.27 7.09 29.09
CA MET A 248 1.97 6.03 28.13
C MET A 248 3.26 5.42 27.58
N ILE A 249 4.21 6.25 27.16
CA ILE A 249 5.45 5.77 26.54
C ILE A 249 6.39 5.13 27.57
N GLN A 250 6.48 5.68 28.78
CA GLN A 250 7.24 5.07 29.87
C GLN A 250 6.70 3.65 30.18
N LYS A 251 5.38 3.50 30.28
CA LYS A 251 4.75 2.18 30.47
C LYS A 251 5.00 1.25 29.28
N MET A 252 4.91 1.74 28.04
CA MET A 252 5.16 0.94 26.83
C MET A 252 6.63 0.56 26.62
N CYS A 253 7.59 1.32 27.16
CA CYS A 253 8.99 0.92 27.16
C CYS A 253 9.28 -0.11 28.26
N GLN A 254 8.40 -0.25 29.25
CA GLN A 254 8.48 -1.22 30.34
C GLN A 254 7.69 -2.52 30.07
N TRP A 255 6.69 -2.50 29.18
CA TRP A 255 5.83 -3.64 28.81
C TRP A 255 5.67 -3.74 27.29
N MET A 256 5.71 -4.96 26.72
CA MET A 256 5.54 -5.20 25.27
C MET A 256 4.25 -4.55 24.72
N ALA A 257 4.29 -4.16 23.44
CA ALA A 257 3.44 -3.20 22.71
C ALA A 257 1.88 -3.34 22.77
N GLY A 258 1.32 -4.30 23.52
CA GLY A 258 -0.12 -4.60 23.54
C GLY A 258 -1.02 -3.62 24.32
N THR A 259 -0.48 -2.69 25.11
CA THR A 259 -1.29 -1.88 26.04
C THR A 259 -1.98 -0.67 25.41
N LEU A 260 -1.48 -0.18 24.26
CA LEU A 260 -2.05 1.01 23.60
C LEU A 260 -3.39 0.71 22.92
N LEU A 261 -3.51 -0.44 22.25
CA LEU A 261 -4.73 -0.83 21.53
C LEU A 261 -5.90 -0.98 22.50
N ASN A 262 -5.68 -1.68 23.62
CA ASN A 262 -6.72 -1.89 24.64
C ASN A 262 -7.20 -0.57 25.24
N PHE A 263 -6.31 0.39 25.49
CA PHE A 263 -6.70 1.69 26.05
C PHE A 263 -7.44 2.58 25.03
N LEU A 264 -6.97 2.66 23.78
CA LEU A 264 -7.66 3.43 22.73
C LEU A 264 -9.01 2.80 22.35
N HIS A 265 -9.14 1.47 22.46
CA HIS A 265 -10.40 0.75 22.29
C HIS A 265 -11.37 0.99 23.46
N THR A 266 -10.88 1.02 24.69
CA THR A 266 -11.68 1.37 25.89
C THR A 266 -12.21 2.80 25.82
N ARG A 267 -11.53 3.69 25.09
CA ARG A 267 -11.94 5.07 24.84
C ARG A 267 -12.56 5.31 23.46
N LYS A 268 -13.19 4.32 22.81
CA LYS A 268 -14.10 4.51 21.66
C LYS A 268 -13.58 5.46 20.55
N GLN A 269 -12.27 5.52 20.28
CA GLN A 269 -11.68 6.49 19.35
C GLN A 269 -10.95 5.90 18.13
N LEU A 270 -10.96 4.58 17.94
CA LEU A 270 -10.34 3.98 16.75
C LEU A 270 -11.15 2.85 16.08
N SER A 271 -12.38 2.57 16.53
CA SER A 271 -13.25 1.61 15.82
C SER A 271 -13.96 2.22 14.61
N GLU A 272 -13.94 3.54 14.43
CA GLU A 272 -14.63 4.25 13.34
C GLU A 272 -13.80 5.45 12.79
N LEU A 273 -12.49 5.26 12.61
CA LEU A 273 -11.65 6.13 11.77
C LEU A 273 -10.84 5.30 10.77
#